data_AF-A0A372NMJ5-F1
#
_entry.id   AF-A0A372NMJ5-F1
#
_cell.length_a   1.000
_cell.length_b   1.000
_cell.length_c   1.000
_cell.angle_alpha   90.00
_cell.angle_beta   90.00
_cell.angle_gamma   90.00
#
_symmetry.space_group_name_H-M   'P 1'
#
loop_
_entity.id
_entity.type
_entity.pdbx_description
1 polymer ?
#
loop_
_entity_poly.entity_id
_entity_poly.type
_entity_poly.pdbx_seq_one_letter_code
_entity_poly.pdbx_strand_id
1 'polypeptide(L)'
;MILLRADGYPCVFYTDLYGAKYKDKGGDGEDHKVTLENVDEMEALLYARKHLAYGEQHDYFDHPNCIGWTRIGNEEHQNSGCAVLIFNGDAGTKNMELGSNFAGKVFIDLLNKINEEIRINEDGWAQFKVQAGSVSVWGLKEYP
;
A
#
# COMPACT_ATOMS: atom_id res chain seq x y z
N MET A 1 -5.09 -6.14 -3.72
CA MET A 1 -3.94 -6.84 -3.11
C MET A 1 -2.79 -7.13 -4.07
N ILE A 2 -3.02 -7.34 -5.37
CA ILE A 2 -1.96 -7.78 -6.30
C ILE A 2 -0.89 -6.73 -6.62
N LEU A 3 -1.19 -5.43 -6.47
CA LEU A 3 -0.33 -4.36 -6.99
C LEU A 3 1.06 -4.37 -6.35
N LEU A 4 1.16 -4.46 -5.02
CA LEU A 4 2.41 -4.31 -4.26
C LEU A 4 3.06 -5.65 -3.85
N ARG A 5 2.57 -6.76 -4.38
CA ARG A 5 3.14 -8.09 -4.17
C ARG A 5 4.37 -8.28 -5.07
N ALA A 6 5.30 -9.14 -4.65
CA ALA A 6 6.42 -9.57 -5.48
C ALA A 6 5.93 -10.36 -6.70
N ASP A 7 4.95 -11.24 -6.48
CA ASP A 7 4.39 -12.08 -7.53
C ASP A 7 3.18 -11.45 -8.23
N GLY A 8 3.05 -11.76 -9.51
CA GLY A 8 1.91 -11.42 -10.34
C GLY A 8 2.12 -10.19 -11.23
N TYR A 9 1.23 -10.06 -12.21
CA TYR A 9 1.19 -8.95 -13.14
C TYR A 9 -0.07 -8.13 -12.88
N PRO A 10 0.01 -7.08 -12.05
CA PRO A 10 -1.16 -6.28 -11.72
C PRO A 10 -1.70 -5.58 -12.96
N CYS A 11 -3.01 -5.68 -13.18
CA CYS A 11 -3.74 -4.93 -14.20
C CYS A 11 -4.62 -3.90 -13.48
N VAL A 12 -4.39 -2.62 -13.75
CA VAL A 12 -5.18 -1.53 -13.16
C VAL A 12 -6.35 -1.22 -14.08
N PHE A 13 -7.54 -1.14 -13.50
CA PHE A 13 -8.74 -0.82 -14.26
C PHE A 13 -8.83 0.69 -14.50
N TYR A 14 -9.18 1.09 -15.73
CA TYR A 14 -9.17 2.50 -16.14
C TYR A 14 -10.01 3.40 -15.20
N THR A 15 -11.18 2.91 -14.78
CA THR A 15 -12.09 3.69 -13.95
C THR A 15 -11.61 3.82 -12.51
N ASP A 16 -10.77 2.91 -12.01
CA ASP A 16 -10.19 3.07 -10.67
C ASP A 16 -9.18 4.23 -10.65
N LEU A 17 -8.60 4.58 -11.80
CA LEU A 17 -7.67 5.70 -11.92
C LEU A 17 -8.36 7.02 -12.33
N TYR A 18 -9.30 6.97 -13.27
CA TYR A 18 -9.90 8.18 -13.86
C TYR A 18 -11.39 8.38 -13.55
N GLY A 19 -12.04 7.41 -12.91
CA GLY A 19 -13.49 7.35 -12.78
C GLY A 19 -14.19 7.14 -14.12
N ALA A 20 -15.52 7.10 -14.10
CA ALA A 20 -16.36 7.12 -15.31
C ALA A 20 -17.77 7.62 -15.00
N LYS A 21 -18.39 8.30 -15.98
CA LYS A 21 -19.80 8.71 -15.94
C LYS A 21 -20.44 8.40 -17.28
N TYR A 22 -21.45 7.54 -17.29
CA TYR A 22 -22.15 7.13 -18.51
C TYR A 22 -23.61 6.79 -18.24
N LYS A 23 -24.39 6.55 -19.31
CA LYS A 23 -25.75 6.01 -19.23
C LYS A 23 -25.77 4.62 -19.85
N ASP A 24 -26.51 3.72 -19.23
CA ASP A 24 -26.70 2.36 -19.74
C ASP A 24 -28.12 1.86 -19.46
N LYS A 25 -28.58 0.88 -20.24
CA LYS A 25 -29.91 0.29 -20.05
C LYS A 25 -29.87 -0.74 -18.93
N GLY A 26 -30.77 -0.59 -17.96
CA GLY A 26 -30.95 -1.55 -16.88
C GLY A 26 -31.62 -2.84 -17.37
N GLY A 27 -31.72 -3.84 -16.49
CA GLY A 27 -32.49 -5.05 -16.76
C GLY A 27 -33.99 -4.82 -16.97
N ASP A 28 -34.47 -3.61 -16.66
CA ASP A 28 -35.84 -3.10 -16.88
C ASP A 28 -36.03 -2.44 -18.26
N GLY A 29 -34.95 -2.25 -19.03
CA GLY A 29 -34.97 -1.60 -20.34
C GLY A 29 -34.90 -0.07 -20.30
N GLU A 30 -34.88 0.54 -19.10
CA GLU A 30 -34.82 1.99 -18.89
C GLU A 30 -33.36 2.48 -18.82
N ASP A 31 -33.15 3.77 -19.11
CA ASP A 31 -31.81 4.40 -19.06
C ASP A 31 -31.43 4.77 -17.63
N HIS A 32 -30.33 4.23 -17.12
CA HIS A 32 -29.77 4.52 -15.80
C HIS A 32 -28.44 5.27 -15.93
N LYS A 33 -28.22 6.25 -15.05
CA LYS A 33 -26.92 6.93 -14.93
C LYS A 33 -26.01 6.09 -14.04
N VAL A 34 -24.83 5.75 -14.54
CA VAL A 34 -23.79 5.06 -13.79
C VAL A 34 -22.65 6.04 -13.53
N THR A 35 -22.24 6.12 -12.27
CA THR A 35 -21.05 6.85 -11.84
C THR A 35 -20.12 5.87 -11.13
N LEU A 36 -18.89 5.79 -11.63
CA LEU A 36 -17.79 5.07 -11.00
C LEU A 36 -16.79 6.12 -10.52
N GLU A 37 -16.63 6.23 -9.21
CA GLU A 37 -15.64 7.11 -8.61
C GLU A 37 -14.24 6.48 -8.78
N ASN A 38 -13.22 7.32 -8.97
CA ASN A 38 -11.83 6.87 -8.92
C ASN A 38 -11.45 6.50 -7.48
N VAL A 39 -10.35 5.76 -7.35
CA VAL A 39 -9.72 5.48 -6.06
C VAL A 39 -8.69 6.58 -5.81
N ASP A 40 -8.91 7.42 -4.79
CA ASP A 40 -8.08 8.58 -4.50
C ASP A 40 -6.60 8.19 -4.23
N GLU A 41 -6.37 7.03 -3.64
CA GLU A 41 -5.03 6.54 -3.31
C GLU A 41 -4.29 5.89 -4.49
N MET A 42 -4.92 5.77 -5.66
CA MET A 42 -4.37 4.98 -6.77
C MET A 42 -3.02 5.52 -7.26
N GLU A 43 -2.84 6.84 -7.33
CA GLU A 43 -1.56 7.45 -7.75
C GLU A 43 -0.42 7.12 -6.79
N ALA A 44 -0.66 7.19 -5.48
CA ALA A 44 0.33 6.85 -4.45
C ALA A 44 0.67 5.35 -4.49
N LEU A 45 -0.33 4.49 -4.72
CA LEU A 45 -0.15 3.05 -4.88
C LEU A 45 0.68 2.71 -6.15
N LEU A 46 0.41 3.39 -7.27
CA LEU A 46 1.18 3.26 -8.51
C LEU A 46 2.62 3.74 -8.34
N TYR A 47 2.82 4.85 -7.63
CA TYR A 47 4.15 5.34 -7.28
C TYR A 47 4.92 4.30 -6.45
N ALA A 48 4.32 3.79 -5.37
CA ALA A 48 4.92 2.77 -4.54
C ALA A 48 5.28 1.51 -5.34
N ARG A 49 4.41 1.08 -6.28
CA ARG A 49 4.71 -0.05 -7.15
C ARG A 49 5.88 0.20 -8.10
N LYS A 50 5.97 1.41 -8.66
CA LYS A 50 6.98 1.78 -9.66
C LYS A 50 8.35 2.05 -9.04
N HIS A 51 8.41 2.49 -7.79
CA HIS A 51 9.64 2.97 -7.18
C HIS A 51 10.07 2.19 -5.93
N LEU A 52 9.12 1.66 -5.15
CA LEU A 52 9.42 1.18 -3.80
C LEU A 52 9.23 -0.33 -3.60
N ALA A 53 8.26 -0.95 -4.25
CA ALA A 53 7.91 -2.36 -4.05
C ALA A 53 8.86 -3.33 -4.78
N TYR A 54 10.13 -3.32 -4.37
CA TYR A 54 11.22 -4.13 -4.92
C TYR A 54 11.94 -4.94 -3.82
N GLY A 55 12.79 -5.87 -4.24
CA GLY A 55 13.49 -6.76 -3.31
C GLY A 55 12.67 -7.96 -2.86
N GLU A 56 13.28 -8.75 -1.97
CA GLU A 56 12.64 -9.89 -1.31
C GLU A 56 11.40 -9.45 -0.54
N GLN A 57 10.41 -10.34 -0.46
CA GLN A 57 9.16 -10.11 0.26
C GLN A 57 9.09 -11.00 1.49
N HIS A 58 8.72 -10.42 2.63
CA HIS A 58 8.39 -11.18 3.85
C HIS A 58 6.91 -11.00 4.18
N ASP A 59 6.20 -12.12 4.31
CA ASP A 59 4.75 -12.17 4.54
C ASP A 59 4.44 -12.39 6.03
N TYR A 60 3.51 -11.60 6.57
CA TYR A 60 3.07 -11.65 7.96
C TYR A 60 1.55 -11.88 8.04
N PHE A 61 1.13 -13.12 7.86
CA PHE A 61 -0.28 -13.56 7.85
C PHE A 61 -0.66 -14.30 9.12
N ASP A 62 -0.15 -13.83 10.25
CA ASP A 62 -0.31 -14.40 11.59
C ASP A 62 -1.57 -13.92 12.34
N HIS A 63 -2.35 -13.00 11.75
CA HIS A 63 -3.59 -12.49 12.35
C HIS A 63 -4.74 -12.44 11.32
N PRO A 64 -5.94 -12.92 11.67
CA PRO A 64 -7.05 -13.06 10.72
C PRO A 64 -7.53 -11.73 10.13
N ASN A 65 -7.42 -10.64 10.91
CA ASN A 65 -7.88 -9.32 10.49
C ASN A 65 -6.75 -8.34 10.17
N CYS A 66 -5.49 -8.74 10.37
CA CYS A 66 -4.32 -7.88 10.16
C CYS A 66 -3.27 -8.67 9.40
N ILE A 67 -3.14 -8.36 8.12
CA ILE A 67 -2.08 -8.92 7.31
C ILE A 67 -1.12 -7.81 6.90
N GLY A 68 0.13 -8.18 6.71
CA GLY A 68 1.11 -7.26 6.19
C GLY A 68 2.22 -7.99 5.47
N TRP A 69 2.98 -7.25 4.70
CA TRP A 69 4.21 -7.74 4.09
C TRP A 69 5.19 -6.59 3.91
N THR A 70 6.46 -6.92 3.89
CA THR A 70 7.54 -5.98 3.57
C THR A 70 8.14 -6.33 2.22
N ARG A 71 8.64 -5.32 1.52
CA ARG A 71 9.52 -5.43 0.36
C ARG A 71 10.81 -4.74 0.78
N ILE A 72 11.92 -5.48 0.87
CA ILE A 72 13.15 -5.00 1.52
C ILE A 72 14.01 -4.10 0.62
N GLY A 73 13.53 -3.78 -0.58
CA GLY A 73 14.28 -2.99 -1.55
C GLY A 73 15.36 -3.78 -2.27
N ASN A 74 15.94 -3.17 -3.30
CA ASN A 74 17.13 -3.69 -3.96
C ASN A 74 18.05 -2.55 -4.43
N GLU A 75 19.28 -2.90 -4.83
CA GLU A 75 20.29 -1.92 -5.22
C GLU A 75 19.97 -1.21 -6.55
N GLU A 76 19.18 -1.83 -7.42
CA GLU A 76 18.79 -1.26 -8.72
C GLU A 76 17.81 -0.08 -8.58
N HIS A 77 17.03 -0.06 -7.50
CA HIS A 77 16.01 0.95 -7.26
C HIS A 77 16.39 1.72 -5.99
N GLN A 78 16.98 2.90 -6.19
CA GLN A 78 17.41 3.76 -5.10
C GLN A 78 16.26 3.98 -4.11
N ASN A 79 16.57 3.79 -2.83
CA ASN A 79 15.65 3.94 -1.71
C ASN A 79 14.36 3.09 -1.80
N SER A 80 14.33 2.11 -2.71
CA SER A 80 13.24 1.16 -2.76
C SER A 80 13.16 0.38 -1.47
N GLY A 81 11.95 0.03 -1.07
CA GLY A 81 11.62 -0.63 0.17
C GLY A 81 10.30 -0.10 0.71
N CYS A 82 9.39 -0.98 1.09
CA CYS A 82 8.12 -0.57 1.68
C CYS A 82 7.54 -1.62 2.62
N ALA A 83 6.70 -1.17 3.56
CA ALA A 83 5.89 -2.03 4.40
C ALA A 83 4.41 -1.77 4.12
N VAL A 84 3.65 -2.83 3.85
CA VAL A 84 2.22 -2.75 3.52
C VAL A 84 1.43 -3.46 4.61
N LEU A 85 0.36 -2.82 5.09
CA LEU A 85 -0.55 -3.39 6.06
C LEU A 85 -1.98 -3.24 5.56
N ILE A 86 -2.77 -4.29 5.76
CA ILE A 86 -4.19 -4.28 5.48
C ILE A 86 -4.90 -4.74 6.74
N PHE A 87 -5.93 -4.00 7.13
CA PHE A 87 -6.77 -4.36 8.27
C PHE A 87 -8.25 -4.24 7.93
N ASN A 88 -9.03 -5.24 8.32
CA ASN A 88 -10.48 -5.31 8.03
C ASN A 88 -11.39 -5.31 9.28
N GLY A 89 -10.85 -5.09 10.48
CA GLY A 89 -11.58 -4.67 11.68
C GLY A 89 -11.13 -3.28 12.19
N ASP A 90 -10.91 -3.13 13.51
CA ASP A 90 -10.41 -1.91 14.18
C ASP A 90 -8.94 -1.54 13.87
N ALA A 91 -8.47 -0.34 14.20
CA ALA A 91 -7.09 0.06 13.91
C ALA A 91 -6.06 -0.94 14.46
N GLY A 92 -5.03 -1.23 13.67
CA GLY A 92 -4.10 -2.32 13.93
C GLY A 92 -2.63 -1.91 13.82
N THR A 93 -1.76 -2.71 14.43
CA THR A 93 -0.31 -2.57 14.31
C THR A 93 0.33 -3.93 14.03
N LYS A 94 1.53 -3.90 13.43
CA LYS A 94 2.31 -5.10 13.17
C LYS A 94 3.80 -4.82 13.21
N ASN A 95 4.54 -5.65 13.93
CA ASN A 95 6.00 -5.63 13.90
C ASN A 95 6.47 -6.37 12.65
N MET A 96 7.18 -5.67 11.77
CA MET A 96 7.70 -6.24 10.52
C MET A 96 9.12 -5.79 10.27
N GLU A 97 9.86 -6.61 9.54
CA GLU A 97 11.27 -6.43 9.20
C GLU A 97 11.40 -5.82 7.80
N LEU A 98 12.15 -4.73 7.69
CA LEU A 98 12.63 -4.18 6.41
C LEU A 98 14.10 -4.50 6.14
N GLY A 99 14.84 -4.91 7.17
CA GLY A 99 16.26 -5.22 7.11
C GLY A 99 17.15 -4.07 7.58
N SER A 100 18.36 -4.41 7.98
CA SER A 100 19.34 -3.49 8.59
C SER A 100 19.76 -2.32 7.68
N ASN A 101 19.56 -2.44 6.36
CA ASN A 101 19.77 -1.35 5.40
C ASN A 101 18.86 -0.12 5.65
N PHE A 102 17.78 -0.30 6.42
CA PHE A 102 16.90 0.79 6.87
C PHE A 102 17.11 1.20 8.32
N ALA A 103 18.06 0.62 9.05
CA ALA A 103 18.31 0.94 10.44
C ALA A 103 18.47 2.46 10.66
N GLY A 104 17.73 2.98 11.64
CA GLY A 104 17.72 4.41 11.99
C GLY A 104 16.96 5.32 11.02
N LYS A 105 16.50 4.83 9.86
CA LYS A 105 15.72 5.61 8.90
C LYS A 105 14.28 5.81 9.36
N VAL A 106 13.61 6.80 8.78
CA VAL A 106 12.24 7.18 9.12
C VAL A 106 11.32 6.89 7.95
N PHE A 107 10.17 6.29 8.24
CA PHE A 107 9.12 5.93 7.30
C PHE A 107 7.85 6.73 7.57
N ILE A 108 7.11 7.02 6.51
CA ILE A 108 5.81 7.73 6.52
C ILE A 108 4.75 6.92 5.76
N ASP A 109 3.48 7.09 6.11
CA ASP A 109 2.36 6.51 5.36
C ASP A 109 2.14 7.30 4.07
N LEU A 110 2.47 6.69 2.94
CA LEU A 110 2.36 7.29 1.61
C LEU A 110 0.91 7.56 1.20
N LEU A 111 -0.06 6.94 1.88
CA LEU A 111 -1.49 7.17 1.66
C LEU A 111 -2.05 8.30 2.53
N ASN A 112 -1.22 8.92 3.38
CA ASN A 112 -1.58 10.04 4.26
C ASN A 112 -2.77 9.76 5.19
N LYS A 113 -3.00 8.49 5.57
CA LYS A 113 -4.05 8.11 6.53
C LYS A 113 -3.54 8.14 7.98
N ILE A 114 -2.23 8.11 8.14
CA ILE A 114 -1.54 8.20 9.43
C ILE A 114 -0.42 9.23 9.30
N ASN A 115 -0.53 10.33 10.07
CA ASN A 115 0.44 11.44 10.04
C ASN A 115 1.65 11.20 10.97
N GLU A 116 1.81 9.98 11.48
CA GLU A 116 2.92 9.62 12.36
C GLU A 116 4.12 9.15 11.56
N GLU A 117 5.32 9.41 12.10
CA GLU A 117 6.57 8.91 11.58
C GLU A 117 7.01 7.66 12.34
N ILE A 118 7.51 6.66 11.61
CA ILE A 118 7.99 5.41 12.18
C ILE A 118 9.48 5.29 11.95
N ARG A 119 10.25 5.20 13.02
CA ARG A 119 11.69 4.96 12.93
C ARG A 119 11.97 3.46 12.93
N ILE A 120 12.78 3.01 11.98
CA ILE A 120 13.27 1.64 11.95
C ILE A 120 14.39 1.49 12.98
N ASN A 121 14.31 0.46 13.82
CA ASN A 121 15.31 0.20 14.85
C ASN A 121 16.64 -0.31 14.24
N GLU A 122 17.65 -0.51 15.08
CA GLU A 122 18.99 -0.95 14.65
C GLU A 122 18.99 -2.35 14.01
N ASP A 123 18.04 -3.21 14.40
CA ASP A 123 17.87 -4.55 13.85
C ASP A 123 17.10 -4.58 12.52
N GLY A 124 16.62 -3.43 12.02
CA GLY A 124 15.85 -3.36 10.78
C GLY A 124 14.35 -3.61 10.92
N TRP A 125 13.82 -3.57 12.15
CA TRP A 125 12.42 -3.80 12.48
C TRP A 125 11.69 -2.51 12.88
N ALA A 126 10.38 -2.47 12.66
CA ALA A 126 9.51 -1.45 13.22
C ALA A 126 8.09 -1.94 13.45
N GLN A 127 7.37 -1.26 14.34
CA GLN A 127 5.93 -1.45 14.52
C GLN A 127 5.17 -0.52 13.58
N PHE A 128 4.68 -1.06 12.48
CA PHE A 128 3.87 -0.34 11.50
C PHE A 128 2.41 -0.29 11.92
N LYS A 129 1.69 0.75 11.46
CA LYS A 129 0.30 1.02 11.82
C LYS A 129 -0.60 1.01 10.60
N VAL A 130 -1.88 0.77 10.81
CA VAL A 130 -2.94 0.85 9.80
C VAL A 130 -4.27 1.22 10.45
N GLN A 131 -5.06 2.05 9.76
CA GLN A 131 -6.38 2.44 10.21
C GLN A 131 -7.40 1.30 10.04
N ALA A 132 -8.50 1.38 10.79
CA ALA A 132 -9.61 0.45 10.68
C ALA A 132 -10.15 0.39 9.24
N GLY A 133 -10.41 -0.83 8.72
CA GLY A 133 -10.93 -1.02 7.37
C GLY A 133 -10.07 -0.44 6.24
N SER A 134 -8.76 -0.29 6.44
CA SER A 134 -7.88 0.42 5.52
C SER A 134 -6.64 -0.38 5.13
N VAL A 135 -5.92 0.16 4.16
CA VAL A 135 -4.54 -0.14 3.83
C VAL A 135 -3.64 1.03 4.26
N SER A 136 -2.42 0.72 4.67
CA SER A 136 -1.32 1.69 4.83
C SER A 136 -0.10 1.19 4.07
N VAL A 137 0.61 2.12 3.44
CA VAL A 137 1.84 1.82 2.69
C VAL A 137 2.92 2.73 3.21
N TRP A 138 3.87 2.15 3.93
CA TRP A 138 4.97 2.86 4.54
C TRP A 138 6.17 2.85 3.61
N GLY A 139 6.68 4.03 3.28
CA GLY A 139 7.90 4.22 2.51
C GLY A 139 8.89 5.13 3.25
N LEU A 140 10.15 5.10 2.80
CA LEU A 140 11.18 5.98 3.35
C LEU A 140 10.71 7.44 3.24
N LYS A 141 10.92 8.22 4.30
CA LYS A 141 10.67 9.66 4.32
C LYS A 141 11.72 10.37 3.48
N GLU A 142 11.59 10.26 2.17
CA GLU A 142 12.23 11.16 1.23
C GLU A 142 11.34 12.39 1.12
N TYR A 143 11.71 13.40 1.89
CA TYR A 143 11.23 14.75 1.62
C TYR A 143 11.84 15.16 0.26
N PRO A 144 11.07 15.59 -0.75
CA PRO A 144 11.62 16.50 -1.75
C PRO A 144 12.00 17.84 -1.10
#